data_AF-A0A6G1RHS0-F1
#
_entry.id   AF-A0A6G1RHS0-F1
#
_cell.length_a   1.000
_cell.length_b   1.000
_cell.length_c   1.000
_cell.angle_alpha   90.00
_cell.angle_beta   90.00
_cell.angle_gamma   90.00
#
_symmetry.space_group_name_H-M   'P 1'
#
loop_
_entity.id
_entity.type
_entity.pdbx_description
1 polymer ?
#
loop_
_entity_poly.entity_id
_entity_poly.type
_entity_poly.pdbx_seq_one_letter_code
_entity_poly.pdbx_strand_id
1 'polypeptide(L)'
;FMGCSTGRIDGIYPPSTLGSQQQVRTPGGCRCSEHLFHPVCGENKVEFISPCMAGCTSSTTNSSAPKQVLYKNCSQIPLGKGLGSAKTGSCPPSCSHMLLPAM
;
A
#
# COMPACT_ATOMS: atom_id res chain seq x y z
N PHE A 1 -1.08 -24.74 11.27
CA PHE A 1 -1.26 -23.94 10.04
C PHE A 1 0.13 -23.67 9.48
N MET A 2 0.52 -24.25 8.35
CA MET A 2 1.78 -23.94 7.68
C MET A 2 1.51 -22.87 6.63
N GLY A 3 1.67 -21.61 7.04
CA GLY A 3 1.43 -20.45 6.20
C GLY A 3 1.75 -19.20 7.00
N CYS A 4 2.34 -18.21 6.35
CA CYS A 4 2.59 -16.93 6.99
C CYS A 4 1.31 -16.12 7.07
N SER A 5 1.20 -15.28 8.11
CA SER A 5 0.17 -14.24 8.13
C SER A 5 0.32 -13.37 6.89
N THR A 6 -0.75 -13.32 6.09
CA THR A 6 -0.85 -12.42 4.93
C THR A 6 -0.82 -10.96 5.41
N GLY A 7 -0.22 -10.08 4.60
CA GLY A 7 -0.15 -8.64 4.87
C GLY A 7 -1.54 -7.99 4.82
N ARG A 8 -1.67 -6.80 5.42
CA ARG A 8 -2.91 -6.00 5.32
C ARG A 8 -2.97 -5.32 3.96
N ILE A 9 -4.07 -5.52 3.24
CA ILE A 9 -4.34 -4.88 1.96
C ILE A 9 -5.62 -4.07 2.13
N ASP A 10 -5.56 -2.77 1.87
CA ASP A 10 -6.70 -1.87 2.11
C ASP A 10 -7.93 -2.34 1.32
N GLY A 11 -9.05 -2.47 2.03
CA GLY A 11 -10.33 -2.93 1.47
C GLY A 11 -10.41 -4.41 1.05
N ILE A 12 -9.33 -5.20 1.15
CA ILE A 12 -9.33 -6.62 0.72
C ILE A 12 -9.10 -7.57 1.91
N TYR A 13 -8.12 -7.29 2.77
CA TYR A 13 -7.74 -8.23 3.83
C TYR A 13 -7.11 -7.56 5.07
N PRO A 14 -7.47 -7.96 6.30
CA PRO A 14 -8.54 -8.91 6.65
C PRO A 14 -9.94 -8.33 6.42
N PRO A 15 -10.96 -9.16 6.16
CA PRO A 15 -12.33 -8.71 6.02
C PRO A 15 -12.81 -8.09 7.34
N SER A 16 -13.16 -6.81 7.32
CA SER A 16 -13.65 -6.12 8.52
C SER A 16 -15.05 -6.63 8.88
N THR A 17 -15.31 -6.80 10.17
CA THR A 17 -16.59 -7.24 10.71
C THR A 17 -17.75 -6.38 10.23
N LEU A 18 -18.73 -7.05 9.58
CA LEU A 18 -20.14 -6.72 9.40
C LEU A 18 -20.53 -5.22 9.49
N GLY A 19 -20.75 -4.55 8.34
CA GLY A 19 -21.61 -3.36 8.29
C GLY A 19 -21.20 -2.23 7.34
N SER A 20 -19.96 -2.18 6.87
CA SER A 20 -19.56 -1.19 5.87
C SER A 20 -19.23 -1.95 4.59
N GLN A 21 -20.04 -1.81 3.54
CA GLN A 21 -19.60 -2.16 2.19
C GLN A 21 -18.28 -1.43 1.97
N GLN A 22 -17.18 -2.17 2.06
CA GLN A 22 -15.83 -1.63 2.02
C GLN A 22 -15.50 -1.38 0.55
N GLN A 23 -16.18 -0.39 -0.03
CA GLN A 23 -15.72 0.28 -1.22
C GLN A 23 -14.28 0.69 -0.93
N VAL A 24 -13.36 0.21 -1.74
CA VAL A 24 -11.99 0.70 -1.79
C VAL A 24 -12.07 2.22 -1.68
N ARG A 25 -11.59 2.79 -0.57
CA ARG A 25 -11.80 4.22 -0.28
C ARG A 25 -10.96 5.02 -1.26
N THR A 26 -11.55 5.36 -2.39
CA THR A 26 -11.01 6.40 -3.25
C THR A 26 -11.02 7.70 -2.45
N PRO A 27 -9.89 8.39 -2.29
CA PRO A 27 -9.89 9.74 -1.75
C PRO A 27 -10.87 10.60 -2.55
N GLY A 28 -11.79 11.28 -1.87
CA GLY A 28 -12.75 12.17 -2.53
C GLY A 28 -12.01 13.22 -3.37
N GLY A 29 -12.33 13.30 -4.67
CA GLY A 29 -11.70 14.24 -5.59
C GLY A 29 -10.60 13.65 -6.49
N CYS A 30 -10.20 12.39 -6.31
CA CYS A 30 -9.29 11.71 -7.24
C CYS A 30 -10.06 10.85 -8.24
N ARG A 31 -9.97 11.17 -9.55
CA ARG A 31 -10.45 10.30 -10.65
C ARG A 31 -9.44 9.18 -10.89
N CYS A 32 -9.24 8.31 -9.91
CA CYS A 32 -8.37 7.14 -10.04
C CYS A 32 -9.07 6.10 -10.93
N SER A 33 -8.33 5.48 -11.86
CA SER A 33 -8.85 4.28 -12.52
C SER A 33 -8.80 3.13 -11.52
N GLU A 34 -9.96 2.50 -11.26
CA GLU A 34 -10.10 1.36 -10.34
C GLU A 34 -9.36 0.11 -10.84
N HIS A 35 -9.02 0.06 -12.12
CA HIS A 35 -8.35 -1.07 -12.76
C HIS A 35 -6.83 -0.92 -12.90
N LEU A 36 -6.25 0.23 -12.53
CA LEU A 36 -4.79 0.42 -12.60
C LEU A 36 -4.11 -0.21 -11.39
N PHE A 37 -3.58 -1.41 -11.59
CA PHE A 37 -2.82 -2.15 -10.58
C PHE A 37 -1.36 -1.69 -10.55
N HIS A 38 -1.03 -0.83 -9.59
CA HIS A 38 0.32 -0.36 -9.31
C HIS A 38 0.55 -0.42 -7.80
N PRO A 39 0.82 -1.62 -7.24
CA PRO A 39 0.81 -1.83 -5.81
C PRO A 39 1.86 -0.95 -5.13
N VAL A 40 1.47 -0.36 -4.01
CA VAL A 40 2.36 0.43 -3.16
C VAL A 40 2.23 0.00 -1.70
N CYS A 41 3.36 -0.02 -1.00
CA CYS A 41 3.42 -0.28 0.43
C CYS A 41 3.50 1.04 1.19
N GLY A 42 2.48 1.34 1.98
CA GLY A 42 2.47 2.48 2.87
C GLY A 42 3.44 2.31 4.05
N GLU A 43 3.88 3.43 4.63
CA GLU A 43 4.67 3.43 5.86
C GLU A 43 3.95 2.76 7.04
N ASN A 44 2.61 2.71 7.00
CA ASN A 44 1.76 1.97 7.94
C ASN A 44 1.72 0.46 7.69
N LYS A 45 2.52 -0.08 6.76
CA LYS A 45 2.54 -1.48 6.34
C LYS A 45 1.21 -1.98 5.77
N VAL A 46 0.39 -1.07 5.24
CA VAL A 46 -0.81 -1.40 4.48
C VAL A 46 -0.47 -1.28 3.00
N GLU A 47 -0.86 -2.30 2.24
CA GLU A 47 -0.73 -2.32 0.79
C GLU A 47 -1.96 -1.69 0.14
N PHE A 48 -1.74 -0.84 -0.86
CA PHE A 48 -2.77 -0.19 -1.64
C PHE A 48 -2.63 -0.61 -3.11
N ILE A 49 -3.77 -0.80 -3.78
CA ILE A 49 -3.85 -1.20 -5.20
C ILE A 49 -3.13 -0.21 -6.12
N SER A 50 -3.16 1.08 -5.78
CA SER A 50 -2.49 2.13 -6.53
C SER A 50 -2.08 3.30 -5.60
N PRO A 51 -1.06 4.11 -5.98
CA PRO A 51 -0.71 5.33 -5.25
C PRO A 51 -1.84 6.36 -5.22
N CYS A 52 -2.71 6.34 -6.24
CA CYS A 52 -3.89 7.17 -6.32
C CYS A 52 -4.92 6.78 -5.25
N MET A 53 -5.08 5.47 -5.01
CA MET A 53 -5.94 4.95 -3.94
C MET A 53 -5.39 5.29 -2.55
N ALA A 54 -4.06 5.28 -2.39
CA ALA A 54 -3.41 5.78 -1.17
C ALA A 54 -3.55 7.31 -1.00
N GLY A 55 -4.05 8.02 -2.02
CA GLY A 55 -4.23 9.47 -2.03
C GLY A 55 -2.93 10.25 -2.03
N CYS A 56 -1.88 9.69 -2.64
CA CYS A 56 -0.59 10.36 -2.78
C CYS A 56 -0.66 11.43 -3.88
N THR A 57 -0.07 12.59 -3.62
CA THR A 57 -0.09 13.74 -4.56
C THR A 57 1.27 14.06 -5.17
N SER A 58 2.34 13.42 -4.67
CA SER A 58 3.70 13.64 -5.13
C SER A 58 4.45 12.32 -5.23
N SER A 59 5.42 12.25 -6.14
CA SER A 59 6.33 11.12 -6.31
C SER A 59 7.75 11.59 -6.51
N THR A 60 8.71 10.96 -5.83
CA THR A 60 10.13 11.19 -6.00
C THR A 60 10.82 9.89 -6.43
N THR A 61 11.61 9.95 -7.49
CA THR A 61 12.42 8.83 -7.99
C THR A 61 13.87 9.06 -7.60
N ASN A 62 14.55 8.03 -7.07
CA ASN A 62 15.97 8.11 -6.77
C ASN A 62 16.78 7.74 -8.03
N SER A 63 17.70 8.60 -8.45
CA SER A 63 18.57 8.36 -9.62
C SER A 63 19.40 7.08 -9.50
N SER A 64 19.74 6.65 -8.28
CA SER A 64 20.49 5.41 -8.02
C SER A 64 19.61 4.15 -8.04
N ALA A 65 18.29 4.28 -7.95
CA ALA A 65 17.33 3.18 -7.95
C ALA A 65 16.05 3.59 -8.70
N PRO A 66 16.12 3.74 -10.04
CA PRO A 66 15.02 4.28 -10.85
C PRO A 66 13.73 3.45 -10.80
N LYS A 67 13.82 2.18 -10.38
CA LYS A 67 12.65 1.30 -10.16
C LYS A 67 11.93 1.53 -8.83
N GLN A 68 12.52 2.27 -7.88
CA GLN A 68 11.90 2.58 -6.59
C GLN A 68 11.38 4.02 -6.60
N VAL A 69 10.09 4.17 -6.89
CA VAL A 69 9.39 5.45 -6.73
C VAL A 69 8.84 5.54 -5.32
N LEU A 70 9.13 6.66 -4.64
CA LEU A 70 8.59 7.02 -3.34
C LEU A 70 7.47 8.03 -3.53
N TYR A 71 6.24 7.64 -3.21
CA TYR A 71 5.06 8.49 -3.19
C TYR A 71 4.91 9.18 -1.85
N LYS A 72 4.55 10.46 -1.86
CA LYS A 72 4.44 11.33 -0.68
C LYS A 72 3.07 11.99 -0.60
N ASN A 73 2.76 12.56 0.57
CA ASN A 73 1.51 13.25 0.85
C ASN A 73 0.29 12.36 0.62
N CYS A 74 0.36 11.12 1.10
CA CYS A 74 -0.68 10.12 0.92
C CYS A 74 -1.77 10.30 1.98
N SER A 75 -2.95 10.78 1.57
CA SER A 75 -4.07 11.10 2.49
C SER A 75 -4.62 9.89 3.24
N GLN A 76 -4.49 8.69 2.70
CA GLN A 76 -4.95 7.45 3.34
C GLN A 76 -3.90 6.81 4.26
N ILE A 77 -2.72 7.42 4.38
CA ILE A 77 -1.62 6.94 5.22
C ILE A 77 -1.35 7.98 6.31
N PRO A 78 -2.07 7.97 7.44
CA PRO A 78 -1.83 8.92 8.51
C PRO A 78 -0.51 8.61 9.22
N LEU A 79 0.37 9.60 9.36
CA LEU A 79 1.62 9.50 10.11
C LEU A 79 1.72 10.61 11.16
N GLY A 80 1.23 10.34 12.37
CA GLY A 80 1.19 11.34 13.45
C GLY A 80 0.35 12.56 13.07
N LYS A 81 0.97 13.75 13.03
CA LYS A 81 0.33 15.00 12.57
C LYS A 81 0.45 15.26 11.07
N GLY A 82 1.09 14.37 10.31
CA GLY A 82 1.40 14.55 8.89
C GLY A 82 0.78 13.48 7.98
N LEU A 83 0.96 13.70 6.68
CA LEU A 83 0.67 12.72 5.64
C LEU A 83 1.86 11.79 5.47
N GLY A 84 1.60 10.49 5.45
CA GLY A 84 2.60 9.47 5.23
C GLY A 84 3.01 9.34 3.78
N SER A 85 3.92 8.40 3.56
CA SER A 85 4.46 8.06 2.25
C SER A 85 4.21 6.59 1.91
N ALA A 86 4.32 6.25 0.63
CA ALA A 86 4.24 4.89 0.14
C ALA A 86 5.38 4.60 -0.84
N LYS A 87 5.90 3.37 -0.83
CA LYS A 87 6.92 2.92 -1.78
C LYS A 87 6.29 2.02 -2.83
N THR A 88 6.84 2.05 -4.05
CA THR A 88 6.45 1.12 -5.11
C THR A 88 6.70 -0.33 -4.67
N GLY A 89 5.73 -1.20 -4.99
CA GLY A 89 5.78 -2.63 -4.69
C GLY A 89 4.90 -3.02 -3.49
N SER A 90 4.73 -4.33 -3.34
CA SER A 90 3.97 -4.93 -2.24
C SER A 90 4.70 -4.81 -0.89
N CYS A 91 3.95 -4.84 0.20
CA CYS A 91 4.55 -4.84 1.53
C CYS A 91 5.27 -6.17 1.80
N PRO A 92 6.47 -6.16 2.41
CA PRO A 92 7.16 -7.39 2.74
C PRO A 92 6.31 -8.21 3.72
N PRO A 93 6.16 -9.53 3.50
CA PRO A 93 5.43 -10.39 4.42
C PRO A 93 6.13 -10.41 5.78
N SER A 94 5.37 -10.56 6.86
CA SER A 94 5.92 -10.62 8.23
C SER A 94 6.94 -11.74 8.43
N CYS A 95 6.90 -12.77 7.59
CA CYS A 95 7.82 -13.90 7.61
C CYS A 95 8.93 -13.81 6.54
N SER A 96 9.23 -12.63 6.00
CA SER A 96 10.30 -12.47 5.00
C SER A 96 11.64 -13.08 5.44
N HIS A 97 11.88 -13.15 6.75
CA HIS A 97 13.06 -13.77 7.36
C HIS A 97 13.05 -15.32 7.36
N MET A 98 11.90 -15.95 7.09
CA MET A 98 11.76 -17.42 7.00
C MET A 98 11.76 -17.92 5.56
N LEU A 99 11.85 -17.01 4.58
CA LEU A 99 12.04 -17.38 3.18
C LEU A 99 13.49 -17.86 3.03
N LEU A 100 13.66 -19.18 3.05
CA LEU A 100 14.92 -19.81 2.67
C LEU A 100 15.23 -19.40 1.21
N PRO A 101 16.48 -19.01 0.90
CA PRO A 101 16.87 -18.80 -0.48
C PRO A 101 16.63 -20.10 -1.25
N ALA A 102 15.86 -20.03 -2.33
CA ALA A 102 15.74 -21.15 -3.26
C ALA A 102 17.12 -21.33 -3.91
N MET A 103 17.74 -22.47 -3.62
CA MET A 103 18.97 -22.93 -4.26
C MET A 103 18.66 -23.63 -5.58
#